data_AF-A0A8J6T9E6-F1
#
_entry.id   AF-A0A8J6T9E6-F1
#
_cell.length_a   1.000
_cell.length_b   1.000
_cell.length_c   1.000
_cell.angle_alpha   90.00
_cell.angle_beta   90.00
_cell.angle_gamma   90.00
#
_symmetry.space_group_name_H-M   'P 1'
#
loop_
_entity.id
_entity.type
_entity.pdbx_description
1 polymer ?
#
loop_
_entity_poly.entity_id
_entity_poly.type
_entity_poly.pdbx_seq_one_letter_code
_entity_poly.pdbx_strand_id
1 'polypeptide(L)'
;MVDRHFLELWGNLLINTAKGQKQIEELTQWISQGLKGFEGQDAIFRKFYGLNSLDQDSPDYPKAWQKAADDFQKSLKGYLDLMGVVRKDEHLKLVGKYEDLKKKAADQEETIKHLRMLLDEKGIAQGEVPKGFQDLIKKQTDQFQDLMKGFGHFLEKDPSSTDGDNNNS
;
A
#
# COMPACT_ATOMS: atom_id res chain seq x y z
N MET A 1 -23.05 26.41 2.03
CA MET A 1 -23.19 27.06 0.71
C MET A 1 -22.36 28.34 0.78
N VAL A 2 -21.55 28.61 -0.25
CA VAL A 2 -20.67 29.79 -0.27
C VAL A 2 -21.53 31.05 -0.35
N ASP A 3 -21.32 31.98 0.58
CA ASP A 3 -22.09 33.23 0.65
C ASP A 3 -21.39 34.40 -0.07
N ARG A 4 -22.16 35.45 -0.37
CA ARG A 4 -21.67 36.62 -1.12
C ARG A 4 -20.64 37.43 -0.34
N HIS A 5 -20.81 37.62 0.96
CA HIS A 5 -19.88 38.40 1.79
C HIS A 5 -18.52 37.69 1.84
N PHE A 6 -18.53 36.36 1.93
CA PHE A 6 -17.32 35.56 1.79
C PHE A 6 -16.60 35.81 0.47
N LEU A 7 -17.30 35.74 -0.68
CA LEU A 7 -16.66 35.92 -1.99
C LEU A 7 -16.09 37.32 -2.20
N GLU A 8 -16.80 38.36 -1.72
CA GLU A 8 -16.32 39.74 -1.79
C GLU A 8 -15.10 39.96 -0.90
N LEU A 9 -15.10 39.42 0.33
CA LEU A 9 -13.94 39.48 1.22
C LEU A 9 -12.75 38.72 0.62
N TRP A 10 -12.97 37.48 0.19
CA TRP A 10 -11.95 36.61 -0.39
C TRP A 10 -11.34 37.19 -1.67
N GLY A 11 -12.18 37.71 -2.58
CA GLY A 11 -11.72 38.34 -3.82
C GLY A 11 -10.89 39.59 -3.59
N ASN A 12 -11.33 40.48 -2.69
CA ASN A 12 -10.55 41.67 -2.34
C ASN A 12 -9.23 41.32 -1.65
N LEU A 13 -9.24 40.30 -0.80
CA LEU A 13 -8.04 39.84 -0.12
C LEU A 13 -7.02 39.27 -1.11
N LEU A 14 -7.45 38.46 -2.07
CA LEU A 14 -6.58 37.93 -3.14
C LEU A 14 -6.02 39.05 -4.03
N ILE A 15 -6.85 40.03 -4.41
CA ILE A 15 -6.41 41.17 -5.23
C ILE A 15 -5.40 42.04 -4.49
N ASN A 16 -5.62 42.30 -3.20
CA ASN A 16 -4.67 43.08 -2.38
C ASN A 16 -3.37 42.32 -2.17
N THR A 17 -3.45 41.01 -1.97
CA THR A 17 -2.29 40.13 -1.84
C THR A 17 -1.45 40.12 -3.12
N ALA A 18 -2.12 40.08 -4.29
CA ALA A 18 -1.45 40.18 -5.59
C ALA A 18 -0.75 41.53 -5.82
N LYS A 19 -1.16 42.59 -5.11
CA LYS A 19 -0.58 43.93 -5.20
C LYS A 19 0.58 44.18 -4.24
N GLY A 20 0.90 43.28 -3.29
CA GLY A 20 1.98 43.51 -2.32
C GLY A 20 2.40 42.30 -1.47
N GLN A 21 3.71 42.02 -1.49
CA GLN A 21 4.42 40.81 -1.04
C GLN A 21 4.36 40.47 0.46
N LYS A 22 3.75 41.30 1.33
CA LYS A 22 3.65 41.07 2.78
C LYS A 22 2.39 40.32 3.23
N GLN A 23 1.40 40.15 2.36
CA GLN A 23 0.08 39.65 2.75
C GLN A 23 -0.11 38.13 2.60
N ILE A 24 0.78 37.44 1.86
CA ILE A 24 0.67 35.98 1.66
C ILE A 24 0.91 35.22 2.96
N GLU A 25 1.90 35.62 3.76
CA GLU A 25 2.21 34.98 5.04
C GLU A 25 1.10 35.20 6.07
N GLU A 26 0.58 36.42 6.15
CA GLU A 26 -0.57 36.78 7.00
C GLU A 26 -1.83 36.00 6.57
N LEU A 27 -2.09 35.89 5.27
CA LEU A 27 -3.16 35.09 4.71
C LEU A 27 -3.00 33.60 5.03
N THR A 28 -1.78 33.07 4.91
CA THR A 28 -1.49 31.66 5.18
C THR A 28 -1.64 31.35 6.67
N GLN A 29 -1.19 32.25 7.54
CA GLN A 29 -1.43 32.15 8.99
C GLN A 29 -2.92 32.21 9.32
N TRP A 30 -3.67 33.10 8.67
CA TRP A 30 -5.11 33.21 8.87
C TRP A 30 -5.89 31.97 8.43
N ILE A 31 -5.58 31.40 7.25
CA ILE A 31 -6.19 30.16 6.75
C ILE A 31 -5.85 28.97 7.66
N SER A 32 -4.63 28.93 8.22
CA SER A 32 -4.16 27.80 9.02
C SER A 32 -4.55 27.87 10.50
N GLN A 33 -4.65 29.08 11.08
CA GLN A 33 -5.00 29.28 12.50
C GLN A 33 -6.48 29.59 12.72
N GLY A 34 -7.23 29.90 11.64
CA GLY A 34 -8.67 30.12 11.66
C GLY A 34 -9.08 31.29 12.56
N LEU A 35 -9.15 32.52 12.01
CA LEU A 35 -9.53 33.79 12.68
C LEU A 35 -8.81 34.15 14.01
N LYS A 36 -8.09 33.22 14.66
CA LYS A 36 -7.18 33.50 15.78
C LYS A 36 -5.95 34.20 15.22
N GLY A 37 -5.71 35.43 15.67
CA GLY A 37 -4.65 36.31 15.16
C GLY A 37 -5.13 37.43 14.24
N PHE A 38 -6.44 37.58 14.04
CA PHE A 38 -7.05 38.64 13.21
C PHE A 38 -7.17 40.00 13.92
N GLU A 39 -6.33 40.29 14.91
CA GLU A 39 -6.39 41.57 15.65
C GLU A 39 -6.01 42.78 14.77
N GLY A 40 -5.34 42.55 13.62
CA GLY A 40 -4.93 43.61 12.69
C GLY A 40 -5.85 43.87 11.48
N GLN A 41 -6.81 42.98 11.15
CA GLN A 41 -7.66 43.11 9.94
C GLN A 41 -9.16 43.26 10.22
N ASP A 42 -9.51 43.52 11.48
CA ASP A 42 -10.85 43.65 12.03
C ASP A 42 -11.74 44.63 11.20
N ALA A 43 -11.18 45.71 10.65
CA ALA A 43 -11.94 46.69 9.87
C ALA A 43 -12.57 46.15 8.56
N ILE A 44 -11.87 45.26 7.85
CA ILE A 44 -12.35 44.72 6.56
C ILE A 44 -13.41 43.66 6.82
N PHE A 45 -13.16 42.76 7.75
CA PHE A 45 -14.14 41.74 8.14
C PHE A 45 -15.42 42.37 8.67
N ARG A 46 -15.30 43.38 9.55
CA ARG A 46 -16.47 44.13 10.03
C ARG A 46 -17.23 44.84 8.93
N LYS A 47 -16.54 45.38 7.92
CA LYS A 47 -17.17 46.03 6.78
C LYS A 47 -18.02 45.04 5.97
N PHE A 48 -17.46 43.89 5.62
CA PHE A 48 -18.12 42.92 4.73
C PHE A 48 -19.22 42.12 5.43
N TYR A 49 -19.09 41.87 6.74
CA TYR A 49 -20.13 41.19 7.52
C TYR A 49 -21.12 42.15 8.21
N GLY A 50 -21.07 43.45 7.91
CA GLY A 50 -22.03 44.44 8.44
C GLY A 50 -21.89 44.71 9.94
N LEU A 51 -20.71 44.47 10.51
CA LEU A 51 -20.42 44.69 11.92
C LEU A 51 -19.98 46.13 12.21
N ASN A 52 -19.62 46.92 11.19
CA ASN A 52 -19.29 48.34 11.34
C ASN A 52 -20.48 49.22 11.78
N SER A 53 -21.71 48.76 11.56
CA SER A 53 -22.93 49.45 11.97
C SER A 53 -23.38 49.11 13.40
N LEU A 54 -22.68 48.19 14.06
CA LEU A 54 -22.95 47.80 15.44
C LEU A 54 -22.01 48.54 16.37
N ASP A 55 -22.58 49.08 17.46
CA ASP A 55 -21.79 49.59 18.57
C ASP A 55 -21.00 48.45 19.23
N GLN A 56 -19.69 48.64 19.41
CA GLN A 56 -18.81 47.60 19.97
C GLN A 56 -19.09 47.36 21.46
N ASP A 57 -19.63 48.37 22.15
CA ASP A 57 -20.03 48.27 23.55
C ASP A 57 -21.43 47.65 23.71
N SER A 58 -22.12 47.35 22.59
CA SER A 58 -23.40 46.66 22.62
C SER A 58 -23.25 45.20 23.06
N PRO A 59 -24.13 44.68 23.93
CA PRO A 59 -24.17 43.26 24.28
C PRO A 59 -24.47 42.34 23.08
N ASP A 60 -24.95 42.88 21.96
CA ASP A 60 -25.24 42.12 20.73
C ASP A 60 -24.01 41.99 19.81
N TYR A 61 -22.98 42.80 19.99
CA TYR A 61 -21.78 42.78 19.17
C TYR A 61 -21.02 41.44 19.22
N PRO A 62 -20.78 40.83 20.40
CA PRO A 62 -20.12 39.51 20.45
C PRO A 62 -20.92 38.41 19.74
N LYS A 63 -22.26 38.46 19.79
CA LYS A 63 -23.13 37.49 19.12
C LYS A 63 -23.08 37.66 17.60
N ALA A 64 -23.14 38.89 17.12
CA ALA A 64 -23.02 39.20 15.70
C ALA A 64 -21.64 38.80 15.16
N TRP A 65 -20.57 39.04 15.93
CA TRP A 65 -19.21 38.61 15.60
C TRP A 65 -19.11 37.09 15.48
N GLN A 66 -19.59 36.35 16.48
CA GLN A 66 -19.56 34.88 16.46
C GLN A 66 -20.32 34.34 15.24
N LYS A 67 -21.50 34.89 14.94
CA LYS A 67 -22.28 34.48 13.77
C LYS A 67 -21.53 34.74 12.47
N ALA A 68 -20.91 35.91 12.32
CA ALA A 68 -20.12 36.25 11.15
C ALA A 68 -18.92 35.30 10.97
N ALA A 69 -18.23 34.98 12.07
CA ALA A 69 -17.12 34.02 12.08
C ALA A 69 -17.57 32.61 11.66
N ASP A 70 -18.69 32.13 12.20
CA ASP A 70 -19.24 30.81 11.87
C ASP A 70 -19.68 30.73 10.40
N ASP A 71 -20.33 31.78 9.89
CA ASP A 71 -20.76 31.86 8.50
C ASP A 71 -19.57 31.91 7.54
N PHE A 72 -18.55 32.71 7.87
CA PHE A 72 -17.30 32.75 7.13
C PHE A 72 -16.61 31.38 7.08
N GLN A 73 -16.49 30.70 8.22
CA GLN A 73 -15.83 29.39 8.29
C GLN A 73 -16.58 28.33 7.47
N LYS A 74 -17.92 28.35 7.49
CA LYS A 74 -18.76 27.48 6.64
C LYS A 74 -18.56 27.76 5.16
N SER A 75 -18.49 29.03 4.76
CA SER A 75 -18.27 29.42 3.37
C SER A 75 -16.86 29.10 2.87
N LEU A 76 -15.83 29.32 3.70
CA LEU A 76 -14.46 28.94 3.38
C LEU A 76 -14.34 27.43 3.17
N LYS A 77 -14.91 26.63 4.07
CA LYS A 77 -14.95 25.17 3.91
C LYS A 77 -15.64 24.77 2.61
N GLY A 78 -16.83 25.31 2.35
CA GLY A 78 -17.58 25.02 1.12
C GLY A 78 -16.84 25.43 -0.16
N TYR A 79 -16.10 26.54 -0.13
CA TYR A 79 -15.25 26.97 -1.25
C TYR A 79 -14.06 26.02 -1.46
N LEU A 80 -13.37 25.62 -0.39
CA LEU A 80 -12.27 24.67 -0.49
C LEU A 80 -12.72 23.30 -1.00
N ASP A 81 -13.88 22.81 -0.51
CA ASP A 81 -14.49 21.56 -0.97
C ASP A 81 -14.84 21.64 -2.48
N LEU A 82 -15.42 22.76 -2.94
CA LEU A 82 -15.72 22.99 -4.35
C LEU A 82 -14.45 23.00 -5.22
N MET A 83 -13.36 23.56 -4.70
CA MET A 83 -12.06 23.62 -5.40
C MET A 83 -11.27 22.30 -5.27
N GLY A 84 -11.81 21.29 -4.60
CA GLY A 84 -11.12 20.01 -4.37
C GLY A 84 -9.88 20.11 -3.47
N VAL A 85 -9.76 21.19 -2.69
CA VAL A 85 -8.62 21.43 -1.82
C VAL A 85 -8.79 20.65 -0.53
N VAL A 86 -7.93 19.64 -0.32
CA VAL A 86 -7.89 18.86 0.91
C VAL A 86 -6.99 19.52 1.96
N ARG A 87 -7.30 19.29 3.25
CA ARG A 87 -6.45 19.78 4.33
C ARG A 87 -5.06 19.15 4.24
N LYS A 88 -4.02 19.94 4.52
CA LYS A 88 -2.62 19.51 4.41
C LYS A 88 -2.31 18.30 5.31
N ASP A 89 -2.90 18.21 6.49
CA ASP A 89 -2.72 17.07 7.40
C ASP A 89 -3.28 15.77 6.82
N GLU A 90 -4.44 15.83 6.15
CA GLU A 90 -5.03 14.69 5.45
C GLU A 90 -4.20 14.26 4.25
N HIS A 91 -3.70 15.23 3.47
CA HIS A 91 -2.79 14.95 2.37
C HIS A 91 -1.49 14.29 2.87
N LEU A 92 -0.87 14.81 3.94
CA LEU A 92 0.35 14.23 4.50
C LEU A 92 0.12 12.84 5.09
N LYS A 93 -1.01 12.59 5.74
CA LYS A 93 -1.41 11.23 6.17
C LYS A 93 -1.57 10.29 4.99
N LEU A 94 -2.16 10.75 3.89
CA LEU A 94 -2.33 9.96 2.68
C LEU A 94 -0.98 9.64 2.04
N VAL A 95 -0.07 10.62 1.94
CA VAL A 95 1.30 10.41 1.47
C VAL A 95 2.03 9.39 2.34
N GLY A 96 1.93 9.49 3.67
CA GLY A 96 2.52 8.50 4.58
C GLY A 96 2.01 7.08 4.32
N LYS A 97 0.68 6.91 4.19
CA LYS A 97 0.07 5.62 3.85
C LYS A 97 0.54 5.09 2.50
N TYR A 98 0.71 5.98 1.52
CA TYR A 98 1.19 5.61 0.18
C TYR A 98 2.63 5.11 0.23
N GLU A 99 3.51 5.81 0.95
CA GLU A 99 4.91 5.37 1.14
C GLU A 99 4.99 4.03 1.89
N ASP A 100 4.20 3.84 2.94
CA ASP A 100 4.13 2.56 3.67
C ASP A 100 3.63 1.42 2.76
N LEU A 101 2.63 1.69 1.93
CA LEU A 101 2.08 0.71 1.00
C LEU A 101 3.09 0.37 -0.10
N LYS A 102 3.80 1.37 -0.63
CA LYS A 102 4.86 1.19 -1.63
C LYS A 102 5.99 0.34 -1.07
N LYS A 103 6.39 0.57 0.17
CA LYS A 103 7.39 -0.26 0.86
C LYS A 103 6.92 -1.71 0.99
N LYS A 104 5.68 -1.93 1.48
CA LYS A 104 5.11 -3.27 1.58
C LYS A 104 5.03 -4.00 0.24
N ALA A 105 4.67 -3.29 -0.83
CA ALA A 105 4.62 -3.86 -2.17
C ALA A 105 6.01 -4.31 -2.63
N ALA A 106 7.05 -3.50 -2.40
CA ALA A 106 8.43 -3.87 -2.70
C ALA A 106 8.90 -5.09 -1.90
N ASP A 107 8.64 -5.13 -0.59
CA ASP A 107 8.99 -6.25 0.29
C ASP A 107 8.28 -7.55 -0.14
N GLN A 108 7.01 -7.44 -0.55
CA GLN A 108 6.22 -8.57 -1.06
C GLN A 108 6.75 -9.05 -2.42
N GLU A 109 7.15 -8.15 -3.30
CA GLU A 109 7.69 -8.49 -4.62
C GLU A 109 9.05 -9.18 -4.51
N GLU A 110 9.91 -8.72 -3.59
CA GLU A 110 11.16 -9.41 -3.24
C GLU A 110 10.89 -10.81 -2.65
N THR A 111 9.92 -10.92 -1.74
CA THR A 111 9.53 -12.21 -1.15
C THR A 111 9.01 -13.17 -2.22
N ILE A 112 8.16 -12.71 -3.13
CA ILE A 112 7.64 -13.52 -4.24
C ILE A 112 8.78 -13.96 -5.15
N LYS A 113 9.71 -13.07 -5.48
CA LYS A 113 10.89 -13.40 -6.28
C LYS A 113 11.74 -14.47 -5.60
N HIS A 114 12.01 -14.33 -4.31
CA HIS A 114 12.76 -15.31 -3.52
C HIS A 114 12.06 -16.66 -3.46
N LEU A 115 10.75 -16.67 -3.19
CA LEU A 115 9.96 -17.91 -3.18
C LEU A 115 9.93 -18.60 -4.55
N ARG A 116 9.84 -17.85 -5.65
CA ARG A 116 9.93 -18.39 -7.01
C ARG A 116 11.30 -19.03 -7.27
N MET A 117 12.40 -18.36 -6.90
CA MET A 117 13.74 -18.94 -7.03
C MET A 117 13.89 -20.25 -6.24
N LEU A 118 13.40 -20.29 -5.00
CA LEU A 118 13.41 -21.52 -4.19
C LEU A 118 12.54 -22.63 -4.81
N LEU A 119 11.41 -22.27 -5.41
CA LEU A 119 10.53 -23.23 -6.06
C LEU A 119 11.19 -23.82 -7.31
N ASP A 120 11.86 -22.99 -8.11
CA ASP A 120 12.61 -23.42 -9.30
C ASP A 120 13.79 -24.32 -8.89
N GLU A 121 14.55 -23.95 -7.85
CA GLU A 121 15.63 -24.77 -7.30
C GLU A 121 15.14 -26.13 -6.79
N LYS A 122 14.02 -26.15 -6.06
CA LYS A 122 13.38 -27.40 -5.62
C LYS A 122 12.76 -28.20 -6.77
N GLY A 123 12.24 -27.55 -7.80
CA GLY A 123 11.72 -28.19 -9.00
C GLY A 123 12.82 -28.89 -9.80
N ILE A 124 14.01 -28.29 -9.88
CA ILE A 124 15.22 -28.91 -10.42
C ILE A 124 15.61 -30.13 -9.57
N ALA A 125 15.64 -30.01 -8.24
CA ALA A 125 15.96 -31.12 -7.34
C ALA A 125 14.93 -32.27 -7.43
N GLN A 126 13.64 -31.97 -7.58
CA GLN A 126 12.60 -32.98 -7.80
C GLN A 126 12.64 -33.63 -9.18
N GLY A 127 13.26 -33.01 -10.19
CA GLY A 127 13.50 -33.62 -11.51
C GLY A 127 14.69 -34.60 -11.52
N GLU A 128 15.64 -34.47 -10.59
CA GLU A 128 16.78 -35.37 -10.43
C GLU A 128 16.43 -36.65 -9.66
N VAL A 129 15.50 -36.57 -8.70
CA VAL A 129 15.04 -37.72 -7.90
C VAL A 129 14.44 -38.87 -8.74
N PRO A 130 13.56 -38.63 -9.73
CA PRO A 130 13.02 -39.66 -10.61
C PRO A 130 14.09 -40.38 -11.44
N LYS A 131 15.14 -39.68 -11.87
CA LYS A 131 16.25 -40.29 -12.61
C LYS A 131 17.05 -41.23 -11.71
N GLY A 132 17.39 -40.79 -10.50
CA GLY A 132 18.05 -41.64 -9.50
C GLY A 132 17.22 -42.88 -9.15
N PHE A 133 15.89 -42.74 -9.08
CA PHE A 133 14.99 -43.87 -8.83
C PHE A 133 14.91 -44.84 -10.01
N GLN A 134 14.89 -44.32 -11.25
CA GLN A 134 14.89 -45.14 -12.47
C GLN A 134 16.19 -45.94 -12.62
N ASP A 135 17.33 -45.34 -12.29
CA ASP A 135 18.62 -46.02 -12.29
C ASP A 135 18.71 -47.09 -11.19
N LEU A 136 18.10 -46.86 -10.02
CA LEU A 136 18.03 -47.84 -8.94
C LEU A 136 17.17 -49.06 -9.34
N ILE A 137 16.03 -48.83 -9.99
CA ILE A 137 15.15 -49.90 -10.50
C ILE A 137 15.87 -50.71 -11.58
N LYS A 138 16.58 -50.07 -12.51
CA LYS A 138 17.38 -50.76 -13.51
C LYS A 138 18.44 -51.65 -12.86
N LYS A 139 19.21 -51.09 -11.92
CA LYS A 139 20.25 -51.83 -11.20
C LYS A 139 19.70 -53.03 -10.44
N GLN A 140 18.55 -52.88 -9.77
CA GLN A 140 17.90 -53.98 -9.08
C GLN A 140 17.40 -55.06 -10.05
N THR A 141 16.89 -54.65 -11.21
CA THR A 141 16.44 -55.57 -12.28
C THR A 141 17.61 -56.37 -12.85
N ASP A 142 18.74 -55.71 -13.11
CA ASP A 142 19.96 -56.36 -13.59
C ASP A 142 20.50 -57.35 -12.55
N GLN A 143 20.55 -56.95 -11.28
CA GLN A 143 20.97 -57.83 -10.17
C GLN A 143 20.05 -59.04 -10.00
N PHE A 144 18.74 -58.87 -10.17
CA PHE A 144 17.78 -59.97 -10.13
C PHE A 144 17.97 -60.91 -11.32
N GLN A 145 18.16 -60.38 -12.53
CA GLN A 145 18.44 -61.18 -13.72
C GLN A 145 19.74 -61.97 -13.58
N ASP A 146 20.78 -61.37 -13.02
CA ASP A 146 22.06 -62.05 -12.78
C ASP A 146 21.94 -63.15 -11.73
N LEU A 147 21.14 -62.92 -10.67
CA LEU A 147 20.78 -63.97 -9.72
C LEU A 147 20.05 -65.12 -10.40
N MET A 148 19.04 -64.82 -11.23
CA MET A 148 18.27 -65.83 -11.96
C MET A 148 19.12 -66.61 -12.97
N LYS A 149 20.07 -65.96 -13.65
CA LYS A 149 21.06 -66.64 -14.49
C LYS A 149 22.00 -67.53 -13.67
N GLY A 150 22.42 -67.06 -12.49
CA GLY A 150 23.21 -67.86 -11.55
C GLY A 150 22.46 -69.11 -11.08
N PHE A 151 21.16 -68.98 -10.77
CA PHE A 151 20.29 -70.12 -10.44
C PHE A 151 20.04 -71.04 -11.64
N GLY A 152 19.86 -70.49 -12.84
CA GLY A 152 19.75 -71.27 -14.08
C GLY A 152 21.00 -72.11 -14.35
N HIS A 153 22.19 -71.52 -14.19
CA HIS A 153 23.46 -72.24 -14.28
C HIS A 153 23.66 -73.28 -13.17
N PHE A 154 23.11 -73.05 -11.97
CA PHE A 154 23.15 -74.03 -10.89
C PHE A 154 22.21 -75.21 -11.15
N LEU A 155 21.05 -74.96 -11.77
CA LEU A 155 20.06 -75.98 -12.15
C LEU A 155 20.43 -76.75 -13.42
N GLU A 156 21.16 -76.14 -14.36
CA GLU A 156 21.68 -76.83 -15.55
C GLU A 156 22.88 -77.74 -15.26
N LYS A 157 23.51 -77.61 -14.07
CA LYS A 157 24.75 -78.34 -13.75
C LYS A 157 24.56 -79.77 -13.23
N ASP A 158 23.33 -80.25 -13.01
CA ASP A 158 23.03 -81.65 -12.71
C ASP A 158 21.79 -82.11 -13.51
N PRO A 159 21.92 -83.01 -14.51
CA PRO A 159 22.23 -84.42 -14.21
C PRO A 159 23.07 -85.16 -15.28
N SER A 160 24.18 -85.79 -14.87
CA SER A 160 24.59 -87.14 -15.34
C SER A 160 25.91 -87.57 -14.71
N SER A 161 25.83 -88.14 -13.51
CA SER A 161 26.88 -88.99 -12.96
C SER A 161 26.30 -89.87 -11.86
N THR A 162 25.67 -90.98 -12.23
CA THR A 162 25.91 -92.24 -11.49
C THR A 162 25.52 -93.46 -12.35
N ASP A 163 26.57 -94.19 -12.66
CA ASP A 163 26.62 -95.58 -13.09
C ASP A 163 25.98 -96.52 -12.04
N GLY A 164 25.44 -97.67 -12.46
CA GLY A 164 24.85 -98.64 -11.52
C GLY A 164 23.95 -99.72 -12.14
N ASP A 165 24.59 -100.71 -12.76
CA ASP A 165 24.20 -102.13 -12.88
C ASP A 165 22.92 -102.61 -12.14
N ASN A 166 22.02 -103.31 -12.85
CA ASN A 166 21.90 -104.78 -12.71
C ASN A 166 20.74 -105.42 -13.51
N ASN A 167 21.11 -106.50 -14.20
CA ASN A 167 20.36 -107.69 -14.67
C ASN A 167 18.93 -107.94 -14.12
N ASN A 168 18.01 -108.46 -14.97
CA ASN A 168 17.72 -109.91 -15.08
C ASN A 168 16.62 -110.25 -16.12
N SER A 169 16.72 -111.47 -16.67
CA SER A 169 15.86 -112.25 -17.60
C SER A 169 15.93 -111.96 -19.10
#